data_AF-F0SJ30-F1
#
_entry.id   AF-F0SJ30-F1
#
_cell.length_a   1.000
_cell.length_b   1.000
_cell.length_c   1.000
_cell.angle_alpha   90.00
_cell.angle_beta   90.00
_cell.angle_gamma   90.00
#
_symmetry.space_group_name_H-M   'P 1'
#
loop_
_entity.id
_entity.type
_entity.pdbx_description
1 polymer ?
#
loop_
_entity_poly.entity_id
_entity_poly.type
_entity_poly.pdbx_seq_one_letter_code
_entity_poly.pdbx_strand_id
1 'polypeptide(L)'
;MATITANGTFHGHELKDMPVINPGDWFGKTWLVEIGGSYSPFFLIVEADNMSDAIDELADNEKYGHHIIVEEADLGDYPEDDRHYGPSGQVLDLDHLMIHGQEGSKTPFPCTYHGEGLPAEGVKPTEFCWDEIESK
;
A
#
# COMPACT_ATOMS: atom_id res chain seq x y z
N MET A 1 1.04 -12.61 -13.60
CA MET A 1 0.13 -11.44 -13.59
C MET A 1 0.94 -10.22 -13.99
N ALA A 2 0.33 -9.28 -14.71
CA ALA A 2 0.97 -8.01 -15.04
C ALA A 2 1.32 -7.25 -13.76
N THR A 3 2.42 -6.49 -13.75
CA THR A 3 2.75 -5.63 -12.61
C THR A 3 2.04 -4.29 -12.80
N ILE A 4 1.26 -3.89 -11.79
CA ILE A 4 0.58 -2.59 -11.75
C ILE A 4 1.37 -1.64 -10.85
N THR A 5 1.61 -0.43 -11.34
CA THR A 5 2.17 0.69 -10.58
C THR A 5 1.19 1.85 -10.55
N ALA A 6 1.41 2.79 -9.64
CA ALA A 6 0.58 3.98 -9.51
C ALA A 6 1.41 5.26 -9.59
N ASN A 7 0.80 6.27 -10.20
CA ASN A 7 1.27 7.64 -10.17
C ASN A 7 0.29 8.50 -9.37
N GLY A 8 0.78 9.47 -8.61
CA GLY A 8 -0.05 10.35 -7.78
C GLY A 8 0.67 11.65 -7.44
N THR A 9 -0.06 12.59 -6.84
CA THR A 9 0.50 13.86 -6.36
C THR A 9 0.36 13.93 -4.86
N PHE A 10 1.48 14.10 -4.15
CA PHE A 10 1.51 14.23 -2.71
C PHE A 10 2.23 15.52 -2.31
N HIS A 11 1.54 16.40 -1.56
CA HIS A 11 2.04 17.72 -1.17
C HIS A 11 2.64 18.56 -2.33
N GLY A 12 2.08 18.44 -3.54
CA GLY A 12 2.55 19.17 -4.72
C GLY A 12 3.73 18.52 -5.45
N HIS A 13 4.18 17.34 -5.02
CA HIS A 13 5.20 16.54 -5.67
C HIS A 13 4.57 15.37 -6.43
N GLU A 14 5.07 15.09 -7.62
CA GLU A 14 4.70 13.88 -8.35
C GLU A 14 5.43 12.67 -7.77
N LEU A 15 4.66 11.65 -7.40
CA LEU A 15 5.13 10.31 -7.11
C LEU A 15 4.84 9.43 -8.33
N LYS A 16 5.84 8.70 -8.79
CA LYS A 16 5.75 7.88 -10.00
C LYS A 16 6.18 6.45 -9.72
N ASP A 17 5.58 5.54 -10.48
CA ASP A 17 5.91 4.12 -10.50
C ASP A 17 5.85 3.48 -9.10
N MET A 18 4.94 3.96 -8.25
CA MET A 18 4.73 3.41 -6.92
C MET A 18 4.18 1.99 -7.05
N PRO A 19 4.71 0.99 -6.30
CA PRO A 19 4.11 -0.33 -6.27
C PRO A 19 2.67 -0.27 -5.77
N VAL A 20 1.82 -1.17 -6.28
CA VAL A 20 0.44 -1.33 -5.82
C VAL A 20 0.27 -2.71 -5.19
N ILE A 21 -0.25 -2.74 -3.96
CA ILE A 21 -0.70 -3.95 -3.29
C ILE A 21 -2.21 -4.11 -3.53
N ASN A 22 -2.62 -5.33 -3.89
CA ASN A 22 -4.01 -5.73 -4.13
C ASN A 22 -4.79 -4.89 -5.17
N PRO A 23 -4.20 -4.55 -6.33
CA PRO A 23 -4.91 -3.75 -7.33
C PRO A 23 -6.19 -4.45 -7.79
N GLY A 24 -7.33 -3.77 -7.68
CA GLY A 24 -8.64 -4.28 -8.08
C GLY A 24 -9.40 -5.08 -7.03
N ASP A 25 -8.79 -5.40 -5.89
CA ASP A 25 -9.44 -6.24 -4.86
C ASP A 25 -10.37 -5.43 -3.94
N TRP A 26 -10.19 -4.11 -3.86
CA TRP A 26 -10.90 -3.24 -2.92
C TRP A 26 -11.64 -2.09 -3.61
N PHE A 27 -12.18 -2.36 -4.80
CA PHE A 27 -12.98 -1.42 -5.59
C PHE A 27 -12.24 -0.08 -5.87
N GLY A 28 -10.91 -0.10 -5.90
CA GLY A 28 -10.09 1.08 -6.12
C GLY A 28 -9.96 2.01 -4.90
N LYS A 29 -10.24 1.52 -3.69
CA LYS A 29 -9.98 2.27 -2.45
C LYS A 29 -8.50 2.23 -2.11
N THR A 30 -7.78 3.23 -2.62
CA THR A 30 -6.33 3.32 -2.50
C THR A 30 -5.90 4.18 -1.31
N TRP A 31 -4.88 3.72 -0.60
CA TRP A 31 -4.17 4.42 0.47
C TRP A 31 -2.71 4.62 0.05
N LEU A 32 -2.18 5.84 0.21
CA LEU A 32 -0.76 6.08 0.03
C LEU A 32 -0.05 5.74 1.34
N VAL A 33 0.82 4.74 1.29
CA VAL A 33 1.66 4.37 2.41
C VAL A 33 3.05 4.95 2.21
N GLU A 34 3.51 5.66 3.22
CA GLU A 34 4.86 6.20 3.33
C GLU A 34 5.60 5.46 4.44
N ILE A 35 6.73 4.86 4.08
CA ILE A 35 7.63 4.18 5.00
C ILE A 35 8.90 5.01 5.11
N GLY A 36 9.09 5.60 6.30
CA GLY A 36 10.24 6.42 6.66
C GLY A 36 11.46 5.61 7.10
N GLY A 37 12.28 6.19 7.99
CA GLY A 37 13.43 5.52 8.61
C GLY A 37 14.68 5.37 7.74
N SER A 38 14.62 5.67 6.45
CA SER A 38 15.78 5.63 5.53
C SER A 38 16.17 7.00 4.98
N TYR A 39 17.18 7.08 4.12
CA TYR A 39 17.63 8.33 3.50
C TYR A 39 16.52 9.01 2.66
N SER A 40 15.61 8.23 2.08
CA SER A 40 14.45 8.71 1.33
C SER A 40 13.23 7.84 1.65
N PRO A 41 12.06 8.43 1.90
CA PRO A 41 10.85 7.65 2.17
C PRO A 41 10.52 6.72 1.00
N PHE A 42 10.08 5.51 1.33
CA PHE A 42 9.55 4.56 0.36
C PHE A 42 8.03 4.71 0.30
N PHE A 43 7.50 4.90 -0.91
CA PHE A 43 6.07 5.08 -1.14
C PHE A 43 5.50 3.89 -1.92
N LEU A 44 4.34 3.42 -1.48
CA LEU A 44 3.53 2.45 -2.20
C LEU A 44 2.04 2.77 -2.06
N ILE A 45 1.22 2.20 -2.93
CA ILE A 45 -0.23 2.22 -2.81
C ILE A 45 -0.71 0.86 -2.28
N VAL A 46 -1.63 0.90 -1.32
CA VAL A 46 -2.36 -0.28 -0.85
C VAL A 46 -3.83 -0.08 -1.13
N GLU A 47 -4.45 -1.02 -1.85
CA GLU A 47 -5.90 -1.11 -1.89
C GLU A 47 -6.42 -1.83 -0.65
N ALA A 48 -7.33 -1.19 0.09
CA ALA A 48 -7.94 -1.72 1.31
C ALA A 48 -9.22 -0.95 1.67
N ASP A 49 -10.12 -1.54 2.46
CA ASP A 49 -11.42 -0.93 2.76
C ASP A 49 -11.32 0.33 3.64
N ASN A 50 -10.39 0.31 4.60
CA ASN A 50 -10.10 1.37 5.57
C ASN A 50 -8.59 1.45 5.89
N MET A 51 -8.18 2.45 6.69
CA MET A 51 -6.77 2.66 7.03
C MET A 51 -6.13 1.47 7.77
N SER A 52 -6.86 0.82 8.68
CA SER A 52 -6.33 -0.32 9.45
C SER A 52 -6.09 -1.52 8.53
N ASP A 53 -7.05 -1.80 7.65
CA ASP A 53 -6.91 -2.87 6.66
C ASP A 53 -5.71 -2.64 5.75
N ALA A 54 -5.38 -1.38 5.40
CA ALA A 54 -4.18 -1.09 4.61
C ALA A 54 -2.87 -1.48 5.32
N ILE A 55 -2.83 -1.41 6.65
CA ILE A 55 -1.68 -1.85 7.44
C ILE A 55 -1.64 -3.39 7.46
N ASP A 56 -2.78 -4.04 7.64
CA ASP A 56 -2.88 -5.50 7.66
C ASP A 56 -2.46 -6.11 6.32
N GLU A 57 -2.95 -5.54 5.21
CA GLU A 57 -2.58 -5.95 3.85
C GLU A 57 -1.10 -5.71 3.52
N LEU A 58 -0.51 -4.64 4.06
CA LEU A 58 0.94 -4.42 3.97
C LEU A 58 1.71 -5.46 4.80
N ALA A 59 1.27 -5.74 6.03
CA ALA A 59 1.94 -6.67 6.91
C ALA A 59 1.98 -8.09 6.33
N ASP A 60 0.89 -8.56 5.73
CA ASP A 60 0.84 -9.89 5.11
C ASP A 60 1.49 -9.94 3.71
N ASN A 61 1.95 -8.81 3.17
CA ASN A 61 2.58 -8.79 1.86
C ASN A 61 3.98 -9.41 1.89
N GLU A 62 4.18 -10.52 1.17
CA GLU A 62 5.46 -11.25 1.13
C GLU A 62 6.66 -10.38 0.70
N LYS A 63 6.43 -9.36 -0.15
CA LYS A 63 7.51 -8.53 -0.69
C LYS A 63 7.81 -7.32 0.18
N TYR A 64 6.80 -6.68 0.76
CA TYR A 64 6.94 -5.39 1.42
C TYR A 64 6.66 -5.41 2.92
N GLY A 65 6.05 -6.48 3.46
CA GLY A 65 5.71 -6.57 4.89
C GLY A 65 6.93 -6.48 5.81
N HIS A 66 8.09 -6.95 5.35
CA HIS A 66 9.36 -6.83 6.09
C HIS A 66 9.77 -5.39 6.44
N HIS A 67 9.16 -4.38 5.84
CA HIS A 67 9.39 -2.99 6.22
C HIS A 67 8.75 -2.58 7.54
N ILE A 68 7.71 -3.30 7.98
CA ILE A 68 6.96 -2.99 9.20
C ILE A 68 6.86 -4.18 10.15
N ILE A 69 7.38 -5.36 9.79
CA ILE A 69 7.45 -6.52 10.68
C ILE A 69 8.73 -6.43 11.51
N VAL A 70 8.59 -6.54 12.83
CA VAL A 70 9.73 -6.67 13.75
C VAL A 70 10.35 -8.05 13.60
N GLU A 71 11.66 -8.10 13.38
CA GLU A 71 12.39 -9.37 13.35
C GLU A 71 12.39 -10.04 14.73
N GLU A 72 12.37 -11.38 14.76
CA GLU A 72 12.33 -12.16 16.01
C GLU A 72 13.47 -11.78 16.98
N ALA A 73 14.65 -11.46 16.43
CA ALA A 73 15.83 -11.05 17.19
C ALA A 73 15.63 -9.73 17.96
N ASP A 74 14.77 -8.85 17.47
CA ASP A 74 14.56 -7.49 17.99
C ASP A 74 13.27 -7.37 18.82
N LEU A 75 12.51 -8.46 18.99
CA LEU A 75 11.30 -8.48 19.82
C LEU A 75 11.52 -8.04 21.28
N GLY A 76 12.76 -8.09 21.76
CA GLY A 76 13.14 -7.62 23.09
C GLY A 76 13.01 -6.11 23.26
N ASP A 77 13.07 -5.34 22.18
CA ASP A 77 12.94 -3.88 22.18
C ASP A 77 11.47 -3.42 22.18
N TYR A 78 10.53 -4.35 22.00
CA TYR A 78 9.08 -4.09 21.99
C TYR A 78 8.41 -4.76 23.20
N PRO A 79 8.14 -4.02 24.28
CA PRO A 79 7.44 -4.54 25.46
C PRO A 79 6.07 -5.11 25.09
N GLU A 80 5.70 -6.28 25.64
CA GLU A 80 4.48 -7.00 25.24
C GLU A 80 3.19 -6.18 25.37
N ASP A 81 3.12 -5.31 26.38
CA ASP A 81 1.95 -4.46 26.67
C ASP A 81 1.78 -3.31 25.66
N ASP A 82 2.81 -3.00 24.87
CA ASP A 82 2.84 -1.88 23.91
C ASP A 82 2.94 -2.36 22.45
N ARG A 83 2.85 -3.68 22.19
CA ARG A 83 2.97 -4.24 20.84
C ARG A 83 1.73 -3.98 19.98
N HIS A 84 1.99 -3.68 18.71
CA HIS A 84 1.00 -3.78 17.64
C HIS A 84 1.13 -5.13 16.96
N TYR A 85 0.00 -5.75 16.62
CA TYR A 85 -0.02 -7.06 15.98
C TYR A 85 -0.70 -6.98 14.62
N GLY A 86 -0.08 -7.58 13.62
CA GLY A 86 -0.71 -7.81 12.32
C GLY A 86 -1.64 -9.02 12.34
N PRO A 87 -2.36 -9.26 11.23
CA PRO A 87 -3.40 -10.29 11.14
C PRO A 87 -2.86 -11.72 11.33
N SER A 88 -1.60 -11.96 10.97
CA SER A 88 -0.93 -13.26 11.13
C SER A 88 -0.17 -13.39 12.46
N GLY A 89 -0.31 -12.42 13.37
CA GLY A 89 0.29 -12.43 14.71
C GLY A 89 1.72 -11.90 14.78
N GLN A 90 2.29 -11.41 13.67
CA GLN A 90 3.54 -10.65 13.66
C GLN A 90 3.45 -9.41 14.55
N VAL A 91 4.55 -9.07 15.21
CA VAL A 91 4.70 -7.77 15.87
C VAL A 91 5.06 -6.73 14.81
N LEU A 92 4.38 -5.60 14.83
CA LEU A 92 4.55 -4.53 13.87
C LEU A 92 5.32 -3.34 14.48
N ASP A 93 6.28 -2.83 13.72
CA ASP A 93 6.90 -1.53 13.94
C ASP A 93 6.17 -0.47 13.09
N LEU A 94 5.53 0.47 13.76
CA LEU A 94 4.74 1.52 13.13
C LEU A 94 5.36 2.92 13.31
N ASP A 95 6.52 3.03 13.97
CA ASP A 95 7.14 4.32 14.33
C ASP A 95 7.52 5.18 13.11
N HIS A 96 7.68 4.54 11.96
CA HIS A 96 8.05 5.18 10.70
C HIS A 96 6.99 5.00 9.61
N LEU A 97 5.79 4.54 9.96
CA LEU A 97 4.69 4.33 9.04
C LEU A 97 3.73 5.52 9.04
N MET A 98 3.48 6.10 7.87
CA MET A 98 2.41 7.07 7.67
C MET A 98 1.45 6.57 6.60
N ILE A 99 0.15 6.63 6.89
CA ILE A 99 -0.92 6.28 5.96
C ILE A 99 -1.66 7.56 5.57
N HIS A 100 -1.72 7.84 4.28
CA HIS A 100 -2.32 9.04 3.73
C HIS A 100 -3.57 8.70 2.93
N GLY A 101 -4.68 9.37 3.26
CA GLY A 101 -5.95 9.21 2.59
C GLY A 101 -7.09 9.82 3.40
N GLN A 102 -8.27 9.92 2.78
CA GLN A 102 -9.49 10.36 3.45
C GLN A 102 -10.38 9.14 3.77
N GLU A 103 -10.45 8.78 5.06
CA GLU A 103 -11.33 7.73 5.57
C GLU A 103 -12.80 7.98 5.19
N GLY A 104 -13.52 6.92 4.81
CA GLY A 104 -14.90 6.99 4.33
C GLY A 104 -15.07 7.59 2.91
N SER A 105 -14.00 7.98 2.23
CA SER A 105 -14.04 8.38 0.81
C SER A 105 -14.19 7.16 -0.11
N LYS A 106 -14.74 7.38 -1.31
CA LYS A 106 -14.71 6.38 -2.38
C LYS A 106 -13.31 6.14 -2.93
N THR A 107 -12.44 7.14 -2.82
CA THR A 107 -11.06 7.10 -3.26
C THR A 107 -10.24 7.81 -2.18
N PRO A 108 -9.76 7.10 -1.14
CA PRO A 108 -9.08 7.71 -0.01
C PRO A 108 -7.85 8.53 -0.43
N PHE A 109 -7.00 7.96 -1.28
CA PHE A 109 -5.89 8.66 -1.92
C PHE A 109 -6.03 8.59 -3.45
N PRO A 110 -6.21 9.71 -4.17
CA PRO A 110 -6.34 9.70 -5.62
C PRO A 110 -5.01 9.38 -6.32
N CYS A 111 -5.02 8.38 -7.18
CA CYS A 111 -3.88 8.00 -8.02
C CYS A 111 -4.37 7.46 -9.39
N THR A 112 -3.41 7.17 -10.27
CA THR A 112 -3.65 6.58 -11.60
C THR A 112 -2.80 5.33 -11.74
N TYR A 113 -3.41 4.22 -12.13
CA TYR A 113 -2.74 2.95 -12.39
C TYR A 113 -2.14 2.88 -13.79
N HIS A 114 -0.95 2.30 -13.85
CA HIS A 114 -0.18 2.04 -15.05
C HIS A 114 0.33 0.60 -15.00
N GLY A 115 0.58 0.01 -16.17
CA GLY A 115 1.04 -1.37 -16.27
C GLY A 115 0.85 -1.93 -17.67
N GLU A 116 1.35 -3.13 -17.90
CA GLU A 116 1.14 -3.84 -19.16
C GLU A 116 -0.35 -4.15 -19.36
N GLY A 117 -0.86 -3.89 -20.57
CA GLY A 117 -2.28 -4.10 -20.91
C GLY A 117 -3.22 -2.91 -20.61
N LEU A 118 -2.74 -1.91 -19.88
CA LEU A 118 -3.46 -0.66 -19.61
C LEU A 118 -3.19 0.43 -20.67
N PRO A 119 -4.13 1.38 -20.88
CA PRO A 119 -3.89 2.57 -21.69
C PRO A 119 -2.65 3.36 -21.24
N ALA A 120 -2.03 4.09 -22.17
CA ALA A 120 -0.79 4.85 -21.89
C ALA A 120 -1.04 5.99 -20.88
N GLU A 121 -2.23 6.59 -20.92
CA GLU A 121 -2.72 7.58 -19.97
C GLU A 121 -2.99 7.01 -18.57
N GLY A 122 -3.02 5.69 -18.44
CA GLY A 122 -3.39 4.97 -17.23
C GLY A 122 -4.91 4.91 -16.99
N VAL A 123 -5.30 4.29 -15.89
CA VAL A 123 -6.72 4.14 -15.48
C VAL A 123 -6.90 4.54 -14.02
N LYS A 124 -8.11 4.93 -13.63
CA LYS A 124 -8.40 5.11 -12.21
C LYS A 124 -8.48 3.75 -11.51
N PRO A 125 -8.09 3.65 -10.24
CA PRO A 125 -8.26 2.43 -9.46
C PRO A 125 -9.71 1.90 -9.48
N THR A 126 -10.71 2.78 -9.40
CA THR A 126 -12.13 2.40 -9.41
C THR A 126 -12.63 1.86 -10.77
N GLU A 127 -11.83 2.02 -11.82
CA GLU A 127 -12.13 1.59 -13.19
C GLU A 127 -11.25 0.37 -13.59
N PHE A 128 -10.35 -0.08 -12.71
CA PHE A 128 -9.44 -1.19 -12.97
C PHE A 128 -10.14 -2.55 -12.83
N CYS A 129 -9.86 -3.47 -13.75
CA CYS A 129 -10.39 -4.83 -13.75
C CYS A 129 -9.39 -5.79 -14.41
N TRP A 130 -9.04 -6.88 -13.71
CA TRP A 130 -8.09 -7.89 -14.22
C TRP A 130 -8.59 -8.62 -15.47
N ASP A 131 -9.90 -8.92 -15.55
CA ASP A 131 -10.49 -9.64 -16.68
C ASP A 131 -10.28 -8.92 -18.02
N GLU A 132 -10.21 -7.58 -18.01
CA GLU A 132 -9.97 -6.76 -19.20
C GLU A 132 -8.51 -6.77 -19.66
N ILE A 133 -7.58 -7.15 -18.78
CA ILE A 133 -6.15 -7.27 -19.07
C ILE A 133 -5.84 -8.68 -19.57
N GLU A 134 -6.37 -9.71 -18.92
CA GLU A 134 -6.11 -11.12 -19.26
C GLU A 134 -6.78 -11.57 -20.57
N SER A 135 -7.77 -10.81 -21.06
CA SER A 135 -8.47 -11.09 -22.31
C SER A 135 -7.81 -10.52 -23.57
N LYS A 136 -6.69 -9.80 -23.44
CA LYS A 136 -5.92 -9.20 -24.54
C LYS A 136 -4.69 -10.04 -24.90
#